data_AF-A0A482XWQ2-F1
#
_entry.id   AF-A0A482XWQ2-F1
#
_cell.length_a   1.000
_cell.length_b   1.000
_cell.length_c   1.000
_cell.angle_alpha   90.00
_cell.angle_beta   90.00
_cell.angle_gamma   90.00
#
_symmetry.space_group_name_H-M   'P 1'
#
loop_
_entity.id
_entity.type
_entity.pdbx_description
1 polymer ?
#
loop_
_entity_poly.entity_id
_entity_poly.type
_entity_poly.pdbx_seq_one_letter_code
_entity_poly.pdbx_strand_id
1 'polypeptide(L)'
;MTGDRRPLLVLLLASALLATLMVHLRFVPRYVPDDVLLTVLTVGAGWVTYTLVFYALGRLTAAPQHQEFPDMRFADIGIAFLLVSMLLLLAFDAFGLPFDGLLGVYAVPALGIYAGLACIGWSIGRRTEAINEIVT
;
A
#
# COMPACT_ATOMS: atom_id res chain seq x y z
N MET A 1 -29.42 -0.39 -15.67
CA MET A 1 -29.16 0.27 -14.37
C MET A 1 -27.70 0.72 -14.38
N THR A 2 -27.44 1.96 -14.77
CA THR A 2 -26.15 2.63 -14.58
C THR A 2 -26.00 2.91 -13.09
N GLY A 3 -25.76 1.85 -12.32
CA GLY A 3 -25.68 1.89 -10.87
C GLY A 3 -24.45 2.69 -10.49
N ASP A 4 -24.67 3.81 -9.80
CA ASP A 4 -23.63 4.67 -9.25
C ASP A 4 -22.66 3.80 -8.44
N ARG A 5 -21.44 3.55 -8.96
CA ARG A 5 -20.45 2.63 -8.35
C ARG A 5 -19.72 3.27 -7.19
N ARG A 6 -19.83 4.60 -7.05
CA ARG A 6 -19.23 5.43 -6.02
C ARG A 6 -19.51 4.93 -4.58
N PRO A 7 -20.74 4.58 -4.16
CA PRO A 7 -21.00 4.04 -2.83
C PRO A 7 -20.18 2.79 -2.49
N LEU A 8 -20.00 1.85 -3.43
CA LEU A 8 -19.20 0.64 -3.19
C LEU A 8 -17.71 0.98 -3.05
N LEU A 9 -17.20 1.93 -3.84
CA LEU A 9 -15.81 2.39 -3.71
C LEU A 9 -15.56 3.13 -2.39
N VAL A 10 -16.52 3.93 -1.93
CA VAL A 10 -16.44 4.59 -0.63
C VAL A 10 -16.46 3.56 0.51
N LEU A 11 -17.30 2.52 0.41
CA LEU A 11 -17.31 1.43 1.38
C LEU A 11 -15.99 0.64 1.38
N LEU A 12 -15.41 0.40 0.20
CA LEU A 12 -14.10 -0.23 0.08
C LEU A 12 -13.01 0.63 0.73
N LEU A 13 -13.00 1.94 0.46
CA LEU A 13 -12.04 2.86 1.07
C LEU A 13 -12.17 2.88 2.60
N ALA A 14 -13.39 3.01 3.11
CA ALA A 14 -13.65 3.07 4.54
C ALA A 14 -13.25 1.76 5.25
N SER A 15 -13.59 0.61 4.66
CA SER A 15 -13.24 -0.69 5.23
C SER A 15 -11.74 -0.98 5.15
N ALA A 16 -11.07 -0.62 4.04
CA ALA A 16 -9.62 -0.73 3.91
C ALA A 16 -8.90 0.17 4.93
N LEU A 17 -9.31 1.43 5.08
CA LEU A 17 -8.76 2.36 6.07
C LEU A 17 -8.91 1.81 7.49
N LEU A 18 -10.11 1.34 7.84
CA LEU A 18 -10.38 0.78 9.17
C LEU A 18 -9.50 -0.46 9.43
N ALA A 19 -9.40 -1.36 8.45
CA ALA A 19 -8.57 -2.54 8.55
C ALA A 19 -7.09 -2.19 8.69
N THR A 20 -6.58 -1.24 7.89
CA THR A 20 -5.21 -0.74 8.00
C THR A 20 -4.94 -0.15 9.38
N LEU A 21 -5.81 0.71 9.90
CA LEU A 21 -5.64 1.29 11.23
C LEU A 21 -5.67 0.22 12.32
N MET A 22 -6.61 -0.71 12.26
CA MET A 22 -6.71 -1.80 13.24
C MET A 22 -5.44 -2.67 13.22
N VAL A 23 -4.95 -3.04 12.04
CA VAL A 23 -3.75 -3.85 11.90
C VAL A 23 -2.54 -3.14 12.49
N HIS A 24 -2.27 -1.90 12.11
CA HIS A 24 -1.06 -1.20 12.53
C HIS A 24 -1.10 -0.71 13.99
N LEU A 25 -2.26 -0.30 14.49
CA LEU A 25 -2.38 0.23 15.85
C LEU A 25 -2.64 -0.85 16.91
N ARG A 26 -3.24 -1.98 16.53
CA ARG A 26 -3.64 -3.02 17.50
C ARG A 26 -2.97 -4.36 17.30
N PHE A 27 -2.88 -4.85 16.07
CA PHE A 27 -2.37 -6.20 15.83
C PHE A 27 -0.84 -6.24 15.71
N VAL A 28 -0.23 -5.27 15.01
CA VAL A 28 1.23 -5.18 14.89
C VAL A 28 1.89 -5.08 16.28
N PRO A 29 1.51 -4.17 17.19
CA PRO A 29 2.13 -4.09 18.52
C PRO A 29 1.84 -5.30 19.42
N ARG A 30 0.85 -6.13 19.05
CA ARG A 30 0.45 -7.31 19.84
C ARG A 30 1.23 -8.56 19.46
N TYR A 31 1.55 -8.73 18.18
CA TYR A 31 2.15 -9.96 17.67
C TYR A 31 3.63 -9.83 17.33
N VAL A 32 4.13 -8.61 17.13
CA VAL A 32 5.55 -8.34 16.85
C VAL A 32 6.29 -8.04 18.15
N PRO A 33 7.47 -8.63 18.42
CA PRO A 33 8.21 -9.59 17.58
C PRO A 33 7.99 -11.07 17.96
N ASP A 34 7.18 -11.35 18.98
CA ASP A 34 7.23 -12.61 19.73
C ASP A 34 6.67 -13.84 18.97
N ASP A 35 5.73 -13.64 18.03
CA ASP A 35 5.17 -14.72 17.22
C ASP A 35 5.48 -14.47 15.73
N VAL A 36 6.42 -15.24 15.18
CA VAL A 36 6.89 -15.07 13.80
C VAL A 36 5.76 -15.28 12.78
N LEU A 37 4.94 -16.31 12.96
CA LEU A 37 3.87 -16.63 12.00
C LEU A 37 2.82 -15.51 12.01
N LEU A 38 2.35 -15.13 13.19
CA LEU A 38 1.36 -14.06 13.33
C LEU A 38 1.93 -12.70 12.93
N THR A 39 3.22 -12.45 13.14
CA THR A 39 3.92 -11.26 12.66
C THR A 39 3.85 -11.16 11.15
N VAL A 40 4.28 -12.20 10.43
CA VAL A 40 4.28 -12.20 8.95
C VAL A 40 2.86 -12.02 8.40
N LEU A 41 1.88 -12.74 8.96
CA LEU A 41 0.49 -12.62 8.54
C LEU A 41 -0.08 -11.23 8.82
N THR A 42 0.22 -10.65 9.99
CA THR A 42 -0.30 -9.35 10.39
C THR A 42 0.33 -8.23 9.56
N VAL A 43 1.64 -8.24 9.38
CA VAL A 43 2.35 -7.25 8.54
C VAL A 43 1.90 -7.36 7.10
N GLY A 44 1.82 -8.58 6.55
CA GLY A 44 1.32 -8.82 5.19
C GLY A 44 -0.11 -8.33 4.99
N ALA A 45 -1.02 -8.61 5.93
CA ALA A 45 -2.38 -8.07 5.91
C ALA A 45 -2.40 -6.53 6.00
N GLY A 46 -1.50 -5.95 6.79
CA GLY A 46 -1.29 -4.51 6.88
C GLY A 46 -0.92 -3.89 5.54
N TRP A 47 0.06 -4.48 4.84
CA TRP A 47 0.49 -4.04 3.52
C TRP A 47 -0.60 -4.15 2.46
N VAL A 48 -1.35 -5.26 2.46
CA VAL A 48 -2.47 -5.46 1.53
C VAL A 48 -3.56 -4.42 1.75
N THR A 49 -4.03 -4.27 3.00
CA THR A 49 -5.09 -3.30 3.32
C THR A 49 -4.66 -1.87 3.04
N TYR A 50 -3.40 -1.53 3.35
CA TYR A 50 -2.82 -0.23 3.04
C TYR A 50 -2.79 0.02 1.53
N THR A 51 -2.36 -0.96 0.73
CA THR A 51 -2.38 -0.86 -0.74
C THR A 51 -3.81 -0.65 -1.28
N LEU A 52 -4.80 -1.33 -0.68
CA LEU A 52 -6.21 -1.20 -1.05
C LEU A 52 -6.77 0.21 -0.79
N VAL A 53 -6.31 0.91 0.25
CA VAL A 53 -6.66 2.32 0.49
C VAL A 53 -6.26 3.16 -0.71
N PHE A 54 -5.00 3.06 -1.15
CA PHE A 54 -4.50 3.85 -2.29
C PHE A 54 -5.11 3.42 -3.61
N TYR A 55 -5.44 2.13 -3.77
CA TYR A 55 -6.25 1.65 -4.89
C TYR A 55 -7.62 2.32 -4.95
N ALA A 56 -8.36 2.32 -3.84
CA ALA A 56 -9.69 2.94 -3.79
C ALA A 56 -9.60 4.46 -4.01
N LEU A 57 -8.61 5.14 -3.43
CA LEU A 57 -8.35 6.56 -3.67
C LEU A 57 -8.04 6.86 -5.15
N GLY A 58 -7.21 6.03 -5.78
CA GLY A 58 -6.88 6.16 -7.20
C GLY A 58 -8.11 6.03 -8.10
N ARG A 59 -9.09 5.20 -7.69
CA ARG A 59 -10.38 5.06 -8.40
C ARG A 59 -11.37 6.17 -8.15
N LEU A 60 -11.40 6.72 -6.94
CA LEU A 60 -12.32 7.81 -6.59
C LEU A 60 -11.88 9.16 -7.16
N THR A 61 -10.59 9.30 -7.49
CA THR A 61 -10.04 10.52 -8.06
C THR A 61 -10.45 10.62 -9.53
N ALA A 62 -11.28 11.61 -9.85
CA ALA A 62 -11.76 11.85 -11.22
C ALA A 62 -10.59 11.99 -12.21
N ALA A 63 -10.72 11.42 -13.41
CA ALA A 63 -9.84 11.76 -14.50
C ALA A 63 -10.20 13.17 -15.02
N PRO A 64 -9.23 14.08 -15.19
CA PRO A 64 -9.41 15.29 -15.99
C PRO A 64 -9.94 14.91 -17.38
N GLN A 65 -10.88 15.70 -17.92
CA GLN A 65 -11.60 15.42 -19.17
C GLN A 65 -10.71 15.26 -20.43
N HIS A 66 -9.41 15.52 -20.31
CA HIS A 66 -8.41 15.42 -21.38
C HIS A 66 -7.15 14.64 -20.96
N GLN A 67 -7.21 13.85 -19.88
CA GLN A 67 -6.06 13.08 -19.45
C GLN A 67 -5.85 11.87 -20.37
N GLU A 68 -4.66 11.77 -20.96
CA GLU A 68 -4.19 10.57 -21.64
C GLU A 68 -4.27 9.34 -20.71
N PHE A 69 -4.44 8.16 -21.29
CA PHE A 69 -4.60 6.91 -20.54
C PHE A 69 -3.49 6.77 -19.47
N PRO A 70 -3.82 6.49 -18.20
CA PRO A 70 -2.83 6.54 -17.12
C PRO A 70 -1.62 5.63 -17.36
N ASP A 71 -0.44 6.24 -17.29
CA ASP A 71 0.87 5.58 -17.40
C ASP A 71 1.17 4.72 -16.14
N MET A 72 1.89 3.61 -16.34
CA MET A 72 2.32 2.69 -15.28
C MET A 72 3.61 3.11 -14.57
N ARG A 73 4.26 4.19 -15.00
CA ARG A 73 5.54 4.66 -14.40
C ARG A 73 5.52 4.75 -12.87
N PHE A 74 4.41 5.19 -12.26
CA PHE A 74 4.30 5.23 -10.80
C PHE A 74 4.25 3.83 -10.16
N ALA A 75 3.66 2.84 -10.82
CA ALA A 75 3.71 1.45 -10.37
C ALA A 75 5.12 0.90 -10.45
N ASP A 76 5.84 1.17 -11.55
CA ASP A 76 7.22 0.72 -11.74
C ASP A 76 8.16 1.31 -10.69
N ILE A 77 8.04 2.63 -10.45
CA ILE A 77 8.75 3.32 -9.36
C ILE A 77 8.36 2.71 -8.01
N GLY A 78 7.07 2.46 -7.79
CA GLY A 78 6.59 1.86 -6.55
C GLY A 78 7.18 0.47 -6.28
N ILE A 79 7.26 -0.36 -7.31
CA ILE A 79 7.91 -1.68 -7.23
C ILE A 79 9.39 -1.54 -6.93
N ALA A 80 10.09 -0.61 -7.61
CA ALA A 80 11.51 -0.36 -7.34
C ALA A 80 11.75 0.06 -5.89
N PHE A 81 10.92 0.98 -5.37
CA PHE A 81 10.99 1.43 -3.97
C PHE A 81 10.75 0.29 -3.00
N LEU A 82 9.73 -0.55 -3.24
CA LEU A 82 9.44 -1.72 -2.43
C LEU A 82 10.63 -2.68 -2.39
N LEU A 83 11.14 -3.07 -3.55
CA LEU A 83 12.22 -4.06 -3.68
C LEU A 83 13.53 -3.56 -3.06
N VAL A 84 13.95 -2.34 -3.38
CA VAL A 84 15.17 -1.75 -2.83
C VAL A 84 15.07 -1.64 -1.31
N SER A 85 13.91 -1.23 -0.78
CA SER A 85 13.72 -1.10 0.66
C SER A 85 13.72 -2.44 1.38
N MET A 86 13.11 -3.48 0.79
CA MET A 86 13.18 -4.84 1.34
C MET A 86 14.61 -5.39 1.33
N LEU A 87 15.37 -5.15 0.26
CA LEU A 87 16.78 -5.54 0.18
C LEU A 87 17.63 -4.81 1.22
N LEU A 88 17.35 -3.53 1.49
CA LEU A 88 18.02 -2.77 2.54
C LEU A 88 17.73 -3.34 3.93
N LEU A 89 16.47 -3.66 4.24
CA LEU A 89 16.12 -4.32 5.51
C LEU A 89 16.82 -5.66 5.66
N LEU A 90 16.84 -6.47 4.60
CA LEU A 90 17.52 -7.76 4.60
C LEU A 90 19.03 -7.60 4.79
N ALA A 91 19.64 -6.60 4.14
CA ALA A 91 21.04 -6.29 4.34
C ALA A 91 21.30 -5.88 5.80
N PHE A 92 20.45 -5.03 6.40
CA PHE A 92 20.65 -4.62 7.79
C PHE A 92 20.60 -5.78 8.77
N ASP A 93 19.67 -6.70 8.56
CA ASP A 93 19.58 -7.96 9.31
C ASP A 93 20.84 -8.83 9.12
N ALA A 94 21.28 -9.01 7.87
CA ALA A 94 22.47 -9.81 7.55
C ALA A 94 23.77 -9.23 8.15
N PHE A 95 23.87 -7.91 8.31
CA PHE A 95 25.00 -7.25 8.96
C PHE A 95 24.85 -7.16 10.49
N GLY A 96 23.77 -7.69 11.08
CA GLY A 96 23.56 -7.71 12.52
C GLY A 96 23.35 -6.32 13.13
N LEU A 97 22.80 -5.37 12.35
CA LEU A 97 22.47 -4.06 12.89
C LEU A 97 21.38 -4.21 13.97
N PRO A 98 21.62 -3.74 15.21
CA PRO A 98 20.63 -3.87 16.27
C PRO A 98 19.44 -2.94 16.02
N PHE A 99 18.24 -3.47 16.20
CA PHE A 99 16.99 -2.70 16.12
C PHE A 99 16.92 -1.63 17.23
N ASP A 100 17.52 -1.93 18.38
CA ASP A 100 17.47 -1.16 19.62
C ASP A 100 18.45 0.01 19.55
N GLY A 101 18.00 1.15 19.01
CA GLY A 101 18.77 2.40 18.95
C GLY A 101 18.92 2.98 17.55
N LEU A 102 18.50 2.25 16.52
CA LEU A 102 18.59 2.66 15.12
C LEU A 102 17.20 2.84 14.47
N LEU A 103 16.19 3.21 15.26
CA LEU A 103 14.83 3.47 14.76
C LEU A 103 14.81 4.37 13.51
N GLY A 104 15.68 5.39 13.46
CA GLY A 104 15.82 6.26 12.30
C GLY A 104 16.34 5.54 11.04
N VAL A 105 17.27 4.60 11.19
CA VAL A 105 17.86 3.85 10.07
C VAL A 105 16.84 2.84 9.50
N TYR A 106 16.08 2.17 10.36
CA TYR A 106 15.01 1.25 9.94
C TYR A 106 13.76 1.98 9.44
N ALA A 107 13.54 3.23 9.84
CA ALA A 107 12.42 4.04 9.35
C ALA A 107 12.54 4.33 7.85
N VAL A 108 13.75 4.59 7.33
CA VAL A 108 13.95 4.91 5.91
C VAL A 108 13.44 3.81 4.96
N PRO A 109 13.90 2.54 5.07
CA PRO A 109 13.38 1.49 4.22
C PRO A 109 11.92 1.15 4.54
N ALA A 110 11.48 1.24 5.80
CA ALA A 110 10.07 1.06 6.12
C ALA A 110 9.18 2.07 5.37
N LEU A 111 9.55 3.35 5.36
CA LEU A 111 8.86 4.39 4.58
C LEU A 111 8.91 4.11 3.09
N GLY A 112 10.04 3.61 2.57
CA GLY A 112 10.16 3.21 1.17
C GLY A 112 9.21 2.08 0.78
N ILE A 113 8.99 1.10 1.66
CA ILE A 113 7.98 0.03 1.48
C ILE A 113 6.58 0.64 1.38
N TYR A 114 6.16 1.46 2.35
CA TYR A 114 4.82 2.05 2.33
C TYR A 114 4.62 3.03 1.16
N ALA A 115 5.64 3.80 0.79
CA ALA A 115 5.59 4.64 -0.41
C ALA A 115 5.41 3.77 -1.66
N GLY A 116 6.16 2.67 -1.78
CA GLY A 116 6.06 1.74 -2.89
C GLY A 116 4.66 1.12 -3.03
N LEU A 117 4.12 0.61 -1.93
CA LEU A 117 2.78 0.03 -1.86
C LEU A 117 1.69 1.05 -2.22
N ALA A 118 1.81 2.30 -1.73
CA ALA A 118 0.89 3.37 -2.07
C ALA A 118 0.89 3.68 -3.58
N CYS A 119 2.08 3.80 -4.17
CA CYS A 119 2.23 4.04 -5.61
C CYS A 119 1.63 2.89 -6.45
N ILE A 120 1.88 1.64 -6.06
CA ILE A 120 1.32 0.46 -6.74
C ILE A 120 -0.21 0.49 -6.68
N GLY A 121 -0.77 0.62 -5.48
CA GLY A 121 -2.23 0.67 -5.28
C GLY A 121 -2.87 1.78 -6.11
N TRP A 122 -2.34 2.99 -5.99
CA TRP A 122 -2.82 4.18 -6.71
C TRP A 122 -2.83 3.98 -8.23
N SER A 123 -1.71 3.52 -8.81
CA SER A 123 -1.58 3.32 -10.26
C SER A 123 -2.55 2.27 -10.79
N ILE A 124 -2.74 1.15 -10.07
CA ILE A 124 -3.72 0.13 -10.44
C ILE A 124 -5.14 0.73 -10.37
N GLY A 125 -5.44 1.50 -9.33
CA GLY A 125 -6.73 2.17 -9.17
C GLY A 125 -7.04 3.11 -10.33
N ARG A 126 -6.11 4.02 -10.66
CA ARG A 126 -6.26 4.96 -11.77
C ARG A 126 -6.50 4.28 -13.11
N ARG A 127 -5.74 3.23 -13.44
CA ARG A 127 -5.96 2.47 -14.68
C ARG A 127 -7.30 1.73 -14.69
N THR A 128 -7.68 1.13 -13.57
CA THR A 128 -8.98 0.45 -13.45
C THR A 128 -10.12 1.42 -13.72
N GLU A 129 -10.03 2.65 -13.19
CA GLU A 129 -11.06 3.66 -13.44
C GLU A 129 -11.08 4.14 -14.88
N ALA A 130 -9.92 4.45 -15.47
CA ALA A 130 -9.84 4.83 -16.88
C ALA A 130 -10.41 3.75 -17.82
N ILE A 131 -10.15 2.47 -17.54
CA ILE A 131 -10.74 1.36 -18.30
C ILE A 131 -12.27 1.33 -18.14
N ASN A 132 -12.77 1.54 -16.92
CA ASN A 132 -14.22 1.56 -16.69
C ASN A 132 -14.90 2.73 -17.40
N GLU A 133 -14.26 3.89 -17.48
CA GLU A 133 -14.76 5.05 -18.22
C GLU A 133 -14.82 4.80 -19.74
N ILE A 134 -13.87 4.03 -20.31
CA ILE A 134 -13.88 3.69 -21.74
C ILE A 134 -14.98 2.69 -22.10
N VAL A 135 -15.28 1.76 -21.18
CA VAL A 135 -16.25 0.66 -21.42
C VAL A 135 -17.70 1.09 -21.14
N THR A 136 -17.93 2.22 -20.47
CA THR A 136 -19.26 2.71 -20.07
C THR A 136 -19.75 3.81 -20.99
#